data_AF-Q7RII5-F1
#
_entry.id   AF-Q7RII5-F1
#
_cell.length_a   1.000
_cell.length_b   1.000
_cell.length_c   1.000
_cell.angle_alpha   90.00
_cell.angle_beta   90.00
_cell.angle_gamma   90.00
#
_symmetry.space_group_name_H-M   'P 1'
#
loop_
_entity.id
_entity.type
_entity.pdbx_description
1 polymer ?
#
loop_
_entity_poly.entity_id
_entity_poly.type
_entity_poly.pdbx_seq_one_letter_code
_entity_poly.pdbx_strand_id
1 'polypeptide(L)'
;MMNIYNNMTKSLKANCWSSFISLKIVDNNCFITHRKYISVLANELRSGNIFLHNDKYCEVTEQRQIKQGRLATTNMVSKIMAVLEMPKIERKIERKWAKMGQNREKIVFKNISFIDLSTLKSSSVKFACQAKVDKIEPIKVNVRIQYTDKQKNIVVCLDQNYEDVEIPMHIFGISEEHLEPGMEISVFKHEDKIIKVNLPSSLLATLRKK
;
A
#
# COMPACT_ATOMS: atom_id res chain seq x y z
N MET A 1 -18.53 -4.36 -47.70
CA MET A 1 -18.53 -5.80 -47.36
C MET A 1 -17.06 -6.23 -47.28
N MET A 2 -16.44 -6.25 -46.11
CA MET A 2 -16.45 -7.29 -45.07
C MET A 2 -15.29 -8.29 -45.24
N ASN A 3 -14.57 -8.50 -44.14
CA ASN A 3 -13.58 -9.53 -43.81
C ASN A 3 -12.14 -9.43 -44.33
N ILE A 4 -11.24 -9.04 -43.41
CA ILE A 4 -9.94 -9.70 -43.26
C ILE A 4 -9.79 -10.04 -41.77
N TYR A 5 -9.98 -11.31 -41.44
CA TYR A 5 -9.61 -11.89 -40.15
C TYR A 5 -8.25 -12.56 -40.27
N ASN A 6 -7.58 -12.63 -39.11
CA ASN A 6 -6.45 -13.51 -38.76
C ASN A 6 -5.06 -13.07 -39.21
N ASN A 7 -4.29 -12.57 -38.24
CA ASN A 7 -2.95 -13.09 -38.04
C ASN A 7 -2.62 -13.26 -36.55
N MET A 8 -2.57 -14.53 -36.19
CA MET A 8 -1.96 -15.20 -35.05
C MET A 8 -1.03 -14.38 -34.15
N THR A 9 -1.48 -14.24 -32.90
CA THR A 9 -0.76 -14.69 -31.69
C THR A 9 0.73 -14.99 -31.86
N LYS A 10 1.58 -13.99 -31.56
CA LYS A 10 2.90 -14.25 -31.00
C LYS A 10 2.92 -13.81 -29.55
N SER A 11 2.92 -14.83 -28.68
CA SER A 11 3.26 -14.76 -27.27
C SER A 11 4.63 -14.10 -27.11
N LEU A 12 4.62 -12.82 -26.74
CA LEU A 12 5.75 -12.18 -26.11
C LEU A 12 5.44 -12.16 -24.62
N LYS A 13 6.30 -12.82 -23.84
CA LYS A 13 6.37 -12.72 -22.38
C LYS A 13 6.57 -11.25 -22.01
N ALA A 14 5.48 -10.52 -21.84
CA ALA A 14 5.49 -9.19 -21.28
C ALA A 14 5.44 -9.33 -19.75
N ASN A 15 6.50 -8.86 -19.09
CA ASN A 15 6.49 -8.64 -17.66
C ASN A 15 5.28 -7.76 -17.32
N CYS A 16 4.45 -8.23 -16.39
CA CYS A 16 3.12 -7.72 -16.13
C CYS A 16 3.18 -6.31 -15.51
N TRP A 17 3.25 -5.29 -16.35
CA TRP A 17 2.84 -3.93 -16.02
C TRP A 17 1.36 -3.79 -16.37
N SER A 18 0.49 -4.11 -15.41
CA SER A 18 -0.94 -3.78 -15.55
C SER A 18 -1.15 -2.34 -15.11
N SER A 19 -0.90 -1.39 -16.01
CA SER A 19 -1.33 0.00 -15.85
C SER A 19 -2.86 0.06 -15.96
N PHE A 20 -3.52 0.32 -14.84
CA PHE A 20 -4.97 0.57 -14.82
C PHE A 20 -5.23 1.98 -15.35
N ILE A 21 -5.67 2.08 -16.60
CA ILE A 21 -6.06 3.35 -17.23
C ILE A 21 -7.47 3.69 -16.74
N SER A 22 -7.58 4.67 -15.83
CA SER A 22 -8.86 5.27 -15.48
C SER A 22 -9.10 6.48 -16.39
N LEU A 23 -9.92 6.30 -17.43
CA LEU A 23 -10.36 7.38 -18.32
C LEU A 23 -11.41 8.24 -17.59
N LYS A 24 -11.07 9.49 -17.27
CA LYS A 24 -12.07 10.53 -17.02
C LYS A 24 -12.24 11.32 -18.31
N ILE A 25 -13.41 11.21 -18.93
CA ILE A 25 -13.79 12.02 -20.09
C ILE A 25 -14.43 13.30 -19.53
N VAL A 26 -13.71 14.41 -19.62
CA VAL A 26 -14.27 15.76 -19.46
C VAL A 26 -13.77 16.54 -20.67
N ASP A 27 -14.70 16.85 -21.56
CA ASP A 27 -14.64 17.82 -22.66
C ASP A 27 -13.31 17.93 -23.42
N ASN A 28 -13.23 17.16 -24.51
CA ASN A 28 -12.39 17.33 -25.70
C ASN A 28 -10.86 17.42 -25.55
N ASN A 29 -10.28 17.26 -24.37
CA ASN A 29 -8.86 16.96 -24.19
C ASN A 29 -8.68 15.69 -23.37
N CYS A 30 -8.38 14.57 -24.05
CA CYS A 30 -8.04 13.31 -23.40
C CYS A 30 -6.65 13.39 -22.75
N PHE A 31 -6.58 13.87 -21.51
CA PHE A 31 -5.38 13.69 -20.70
C PHE A 31 -5.33 12.25 -20.21
N ILE A 32 -4.54 11.41 -20.89
CA ILE A 32 -4.18 10.08 -20.38
C ILE A 32 -3.27 10.32 -19.17
N THR A 33 -3.85 10.41 -17.99
CA THR A 33 -3.09 10.34 -16.74
C THR A 33 -2.60 8.90 -16.62
N HIS A 34 -1.35 8.67 -17.00
CA HIS A 34 -0.73 7.36 -16.86
C HIS A 34 -0.52 7.10 -15.37
N ARG A 35 -1.53 6.48 -14.79
CA ARG A 35 -1.61 6.18 -13.37
C ARG A 35 -0.48 5.21 -12.99
N LYS A 36 0.58 5.69 -12.31
CA LYS A 36 1.80 4.92 -12.03
C LYS A 36 1.62 4.05 -10.78
N TYR A 37 0.75 3.05 -10.89
CA TYR A 37 0.54 2.05 -9.85
C TYR A 37 1.18 0.73 -10.27
N ILE A 38 1.78 0.04 -9.31
CA ILE A 38 2.33 -1.31 -9.48
C ILE A 38 1.49 -2.22 -8.60
N SER A 39 0.68 -3.09 -9.20
CA SER A 39 -0.06 -4.09 -8.44
C SER A 39 0.91 -5.17 -7.93
N VAL A 40 1.11 -5.21 -6.61
CA VAL A 40 1.98 -6.16 -5.91
C VAL A 40 1.16 -7.04 -4.98
N LEU A 41 1.73 -8.17 -4.55
CA LEU A 41 1.07 -8.98 -3.52
C LEU A 41 1.23 -8.31 -2.15
N ALA A 42 0.25 -8.49 -1.26
CA ALA A 42 0.35 -8.06 0.14
C ALA A 42 1.58 -8.67 0.84
N ASN A 43 2.08 -9.81 0.36
CA ASN A 43 3.31 -10.40 0.85
C ASN A 43 4.58 -9.59 0.50
N GLU A 44 4.58 -8.88 -0.62
CA GLU A 44 5.73 -8.15 -1.17
C GLU A 44 5.86 -6.73 -0.63
N LEU A 45 4.80 -6.20 -0.01
CA LEU A 45 4.88 -4.94 0.71
C LEU A 45 5.98 -5.01 1.78
N ARG A 46 6.60 -3.87 2.09
CA ARG A 46 7.60 -3.69 3.15
C ARG A 46 7.36 -2.38 3.88
N SER A 47 7.94 -2.24 5.08
CA SER A 47 7.93 -0.96 5.80
C SER A 47 8.53 0.15 4.95
N GLY A 48 7.89 1.31 4.95
CA GLY A 48 8.24 2.45 4.10
C GLY A 48 7.62 2.41 2.69
N ASN A 49 7.03 1.29 2.26
CA ASN A 49 6.27 1.29 1.01
C ASN A 49 4.98 2.08 1.18
N ILE A 50 4.61 2.82 0.14
CA ILE A 50 3.33 3.50 0.03
C ILE A 50 2.41 2.65 -0.85
N PHE A 51 1.18 2.46 -0.41
CA PHE A 51 0.16 1.75 -1.17
C PHE A 51 -1.17 2.48 -1.07
N LEU A 52 -2.06 2.20 -2.01
CA LEU A 52 -3.40 2.76 -2.03
C LEU A 52 -4.36 1.82 -1.31
N HIS A 53 -5.10 2.33 -0.34
CA HIS A 53 -6.15 1.60 0.36
C HIS A 53 -7.36 2.51 0.60
N ASN A 54 -8.54 2.08 0.16
CA ASN A 54 -9.78 2.86 0.25
C ASN A 54 -9.62 4.29 -0.31
N ASP A 55 -8.97 4.42 -1.48
CA ASP A 55 -8.64 5.68 -2.15
C ASP A 55 -7.75 6.64 -1.35
N LYS A 56 -7.06 6.13 -0.32
CA LYS A 56 -6.12 6.91 0.50
C LYS A 56 -4.71 6.36 0.38
N TYR A 57 -3.75 7.28 0.43
CA TYR A 57 -2.33 6.95 0.48
C TYR A 57 -1.95 6.48 1.88
N CYS A 58 -1.44 5.27 1.99
CA CYS A 58 -1.08 4.64 3.25
C CYS A 58 0.40 4.22 3.20
N GLU A 59 1.18 4.60 4.20
CA GLU A 59 2.56 4.16 4.36
C GLU A 59 2.63 2.98 5.33
N VAL A 60 3.24 1.88 4.90
CA VAL A 60 3.41 0.69 5.75
C VAL A 60 4.42 0.98 6.85
N THR A 61 4.03 0.75 8.10
CA THR A 61 4.92 0.89 9.27
C THR A 61 5.45 -0.46 9.73
N GLU A 62 4.56 -1.43 9.95
CA GLU A 62 4.91 -2.75 10.47
C GLU A 62 4.18 -3.84 9.69
N GLN A 63 4.81 -5.01 9.61
CA GLN A 63 4.21 -6.21 9.07
C GLN A 63 4.34 -7.38 10.04
N ARG A 64 3.21 -8.01 10.36
CA ARG A 64 3.17 -9.20 11.20
C ARG A 64 2.49 -10.34 10.48
N GLN A 65 3.19 -11.46 10.30
CA GLN A 65 2.59 -12.66 9.75
C GLN A 65 1.77 -13.38 10.82
N ILE A 66 0.50 -13.63 10.53
CA ILE A 66 -0.41 -14.38 11.39
C ILE A 66 -0.74 -15.68 10.67
N LYS A 67 -0.28 -16.80 11.22
CA LYS A 67 -0.65 -18.13 10.75
C LYS A 67 -1.91 -18.54 11.49
N GLN A 68 -3.06 -18.52 10.83
CA GLN A 68 -4.29 -19.00 11.45
C GLN A 68 -4.34 -20.53 11.30
N GLY A 69 -4.26 -21.25 12.42
CA GLY A 69 -4.47 -22.69 12.44
C GLY A 69 -5.94 -23.04 12.21
N ARG A 70 -6.24 -23.96 11.30
CA ARG A 70 -7.59 -24.52 11.09
C ARG A 70 -7.95 -25.67 12.07
N LEU A 71 -7.39 -25.67 13.28
CA LEU A 71 -7.48 -26.83 14.19
C LEU A 71 -8.52 -26.68 15.32
N ALA A 72 -9.25 -25.56 15.39
CA ALA A 72 -10.20 -25.34 16.49
C ALA A 72 -11.49 -26.18 16.40
N THR A 73 -11.92 -26.58 15.20
CA THR A 73 -13.17 -27.37 15.03
C THR A 73 -12.93 -28.88 14.91
N THR A 74 -11.79 -29.32 14.38
CA THR A 74 -11.50 -30.77 14.27
C THR A 74 -11.19 -31.43 15.61
N ASN A 75 -10.63 -30.67 16.57
CA ASN A 75 -10.35 -31.18 17.91
C ASN A 75 -11.62 -31.34 18.76
N MET A 76 -12.67 -30.56 18.49
CA MET A 76 -13.95 -30.70 19.19
C MET A 76 -14.78 -31.86 18.61
N VAL A 77 -14.82 -32.01 17.28
CA VAL A 77 -15.52 -33.14 16.64
C VAL A 77 -14.86 -34.48 17.00
N SER A 78 -13.52 -34.56 16.99
CA SER A 78 -12.83 -35.80 17.39
C SER A 78 -13.05 -36.15 18.86
N LYS A 79 -13.19 -35.15 19.75
CA LYS A 79 -13.49 -35.36 21.17
C LYS A 79 -14.93 -35.82 21.39
N ILE A 80 -15.90 -35.27 20.66
CA ILE A 80 -17.32 -35.69 20.73
C ILE A 80 -17.52 -37.11 20.15
N MET A 81 -16.87 -37.43 19.02
CA MET A 81 -16.97 -38.76 18.40
C MET A 81 -16.30 -39.87 19.22
N ALA A 82 -15.29 -39.53 20.04
CA ALA A 82 -14.70 -40.45 21.00
C ALA A 82 -15.63 -40.76 22.20
N VAL A 83 -16.48 -39.81 22.58
CA VAL A 83 -17.47 -39.96 23.67
C VAL A 83 -18.69 -40.78 23.23
N LEU A 84 -19.02 -40.79 21.93
CA LEU A 84 -20.19 -41.49 21.37
C LEU A 84 -19.94 -42.94 20.90
N GLU A 85 -18.80 -43.55 21.25
CA GLU A 85 -18.45 -44.96 20.95
C GLU A 85 -18.74 -45.47 19.51
N MET A 86 -18.54 -44.62 18.50
CA MET A 86 -18.83 -44.96 17.09
C MET A 86 -18.04 -46.19 16.58
N PRO A 87 -18.63 -47.03 15.69
CA PRO A 87 -18.00 -48.25 15.18
C PRO A 87 -16.67 -47.98 14.46
N LYS A 88 -15.72 -48.94 14.56
CA LYS A 88 -14.31 -48.78 14.11
C LYS A 88 -14.14 -48.41 12.63
N ILE A 89 -15.16 -48.67 11.79
CA ILE A 89 -15.13 -48.42 10.34
C ILE A 89 -15.26 -46.92 10.03
N GLU A 90 -16.17 -46.22 10.70
CA GLU A 90 -16.37 -44.77 10.51
C GLU A 90 -15.15 -43.97 10.95
N ARG A 91 -14.49 -44.39 12.04
CA ARG A 91 -13.22 -43.78 12.49
C ARG A 91 -12.09 -43.92 11.46
N LYS A 92 -12.08 -44.96 10.63
CA LYS A 92 -11.05 -45.16 9.59
C LYS A 92 -11.31 -44.29 8.37
N ILE A 93 -12.58 -44.13 8.01
CA ILE A 93 -13.05 -43.21 6.96
C ILE A 93 -12.71 -41.78 7.39
N GLU A 94 -13.13 -41.34 8.57
CA GLU A 94 -12.83 -40.00 9.10
C GLU A 94 -11.33 -39.72 9.23
N ARG A 95 -10.51 -40.67 9.69
CA ARG A 95 -9.05 -40.50 9.71
C ARG A 95 -8.48 -40.29 8.30
N LYS A 96 -9.06 -40.92 7.28
CA LYS A 96 -8.67 -40.74 5.87
C LYS A 96 -9.14 -39.37 5.36
N TRP A 97 -10.36 -38.94 5.67
CA TRP A 97 -10.86 -37.59 5.35
C TRP A 97 -10.11 -36.47 6.08
N ALA A 98 -9.74 -36.66 7.35
CA ALA A 98 -8.94 -35.73 8.13
C ALA A 98 -7.51 -35.60 7.59
N LYS A 99 -6.90 -36.72 7.17
CA LYS A 99 -5.60 -36.70 6.46
C LYS A 99 -5.71 -36.04 5.08
N MET A 100 -6.81 -36.24 4.36
CA MET A 100 -7.05 -35.58 3.06
C MET A 100 -7.38 -34.07 3.21
N GLY A 101 -8.03 -33.66 4.30
CA GLY A 101 -8.38 -32.26 4.59
C GLY A 101 -7.22 -31.44 5.18
N GLN A 102 -6.22 -32.08 5.80
CA GLN A 102 -5.03 -31.44 6.36
C GLN A 102 -4.06 -30.86 5.32
N ASN A 103 -4.19 -31.24 4.04
CA ASN A 103 -3.32 -30.75 2.97
C ASN A 103 -3.82 -29.45 2.31
N ARG A 104 -4.87 -28.83 2.85
CA ARG A 104 -5.29 -27.49 2.43
C ARG A 104 -4.33 -26.49 3.06
N GLU A 105 -3.53 -25.83 2.21
CA GLU A 105 -2.52 -24.84 2.59
C GLU A 105 -2.97 -23.97 3.77
N LYS A 106 -2.10 -23.83 4.77
CA LYS A 106 -2.34 -22.91 5.89
C LYS A 106 -2.63 -21.53 5.30
N ILE A 107 -3.84 -21.01 5.51
CA ILE A 107 -4.15 -19.64 5.09
C ILE A 107 -3.33 -18.73 5.98
N VAL A 108 -2.28 -18.17 5.38
CA VAL A 108 -1.43 -17.18 6.02
C VAL A 108 -2.04 -15.81 5.76
N PHE A 109 -2.29 -15.09 6.84
CA PHE A 109 -2.65 -13.68 6.78
C PHE A 109 -1.43 -12.85 7.17
N LYS A 110 -1.33 -11.64 6.62
CA LYS A 110 -0.44 -10.60 7.11
C LYS A 110 -1.28 -9.49 7.72
N ASN A 111 -1.00 -9.17 8.98
CA ASN A 111 -1.46 -7.92 9.57
C ASN A 111 -0.47 -6.83 9.16
N ILE A 112 -0.95 -5.85 8.40
CA ILE A 112 -0.16 -4.71 7.96
C ILE A 112 -0.64 -3.52 8.76
N SER A 113 0.27 -2.96 9.55
CA SER A 113 0.07 -1.67 10.21
C SER A 113 0.55 -0.57 9.26
N PHE A 114 -0.22 0.49 9.12
CA PHE A 114 0.07 1.60 8.23
C PHE A 114 -0.35 2.93 8.84
N ILE A 115 0.21 4.01 8.32
CA ILE A 115 -0.18 5.39 8.63
C ILE A 115 -0.84 5.97 7.39
N ASP A 116 -2.03 6.54 7.57
CA ASP A 116 -2.72 7.30 6.53
C ASP A 116 -2.00 8.63 6.32
N LEU A 117 -1.54 8.93 5.10
CA LEU A 117 -0.79 10.16 4.82
C LEU A 117 -1.67 11.41 4.82
N SER A 118 -2.99 11.26 4.64
CA SER A 118 -3.94 12.37 4.72
C SER A 118 -4.36 12.72 6.15
N THR A 119 -4.40 11.74 7.06
CA THR A 119 -4.88 11.96 8.45
C THR A 119 -3.78 11.81 9.50
N LEU A 120 -2.60 11.32 9.10
CA LEU A 120 -1.48 10.95 9.96
C LEU A 120 -1.84 9.96 11.08
N LYS A 121 -2.96 9.24 10.93
CA LYS A 121 -3.43 8.25 11.90
C LYS A 121 -2.89 6.86 11.55
N SER A 122 -2.45 6.14 12.59
CA SER A 122 -2.07 4.74 12.47
C SER A 122 -3.30 3.84 12.47
N SER A 123 -3.32 2.85 11.58
CA SER A 123 -4.34 1.81 11.54
C SER A 123 -3.72 0.48 11.10
N SER A 124 -4.49 -0.61 11.19
CA SER A 124 -3.99 -1.93 10.80
C SER A 124 -5.08 -2.76 10.13
N VAL A 125 -4.72 -3.47 9.06
CA VAL A 125 -5.63 -4.31 8.29
C VAL A 125 -4.98 -5.66 8.01
N LYS A 126 -5.79 -6.72 8.12
CA LYS A 126 -5.38 -8.09 7.81
C LYS A 126 -5.62 -8.37 6.34
N PHE A 127 -4.53 -8.63 5.62
CA PHE A 127 -4.56 -9.04 4.22
C PHE A 127 -4.27 -10.54 4.10
N ALA A 128 -4.92 -11.21 3.16
CA ALA A 128 -4.49 -12.54 2.73
C ALA A 128 -3.13 -12.42 2.01
N CYS A 129 -2.22 -13.38 2.17
CA CYS A 129 -0.89 -13.27 1.56
C CYS A 129 -0.89 -13.15 0.03
N GLN A 130 -1.91 -13.71 -0.63
CA GLN A 130 -2.09 -13.66 -2.08
C GLN A 130 -2.98 -12.48 -2.54
N ALA A 131 -3.45 -11.63 -1.63
CA ALA A 131 -4.23 -10.46 -2.01
C ALA A 131 -3.34 -9.48 -2.80
N LYS A 132 -3.87 -8.93 -3.89
CA LYS A 132 -3.22 -7.89 -4.68
C LYS A 132 -3.49 -6.53 -4.05
N VAL A 133 -2.49 -5.67 -4.03
CA VAL A 133 -2.53 -4.32 -3.48
C VAL A 133 -1.77 -3.40 -4.43
N ASP A 134 -2.29 -2.20 -4.67
CA ASP A 134 -1.65 -1.23 -5.55
C ASP A 134 -0.58 -0.45 -4.79
N LYS A 135 0.69 -0.76 -5.09
CA LYS A 135 1.85 -0.05 -4.57
C LYS A 135 2.11 1.18 -5.43
N ILE A 136 2.51 2.25 -4.76
CA ILE A 136 2.90 3.52 -5.37
C ILE A 136 4.38 3.73 -5.15
N GLU A 137 5.07 4.14 -6.21
CA GLU A 137 6.48 4.53 -6.16
C GLU A 137 6.57 6.05 -6.38
N PRO A 138 6.63 6.84 -5.30
CA PRO A 138 6.72 8.29 -5.41
C PRO A 138 8.12 8.70 -5.91
N ILE A 139 8.15 9.80 -6.66
CA ILE A 139 9.39 10.43 -7.10
C ILE A 139 9.88 11.32 -5.96
N LYS A 140 11.10 11.07 -5.50
CA LYS A 140 11.76 11.91 -4.49
C LYS A 140 12.44 13.08 -5.18
N VAL A 141 12.12 14.29 -4.74
CA VAL A 141 12.67 15.54 -5.26
C VAL A 141 13.19 16.38 -4.10
N ASN A 142 14.36 16.99 -4.24
CA ASN A 142 14.91 17.87 -3.22
C ASN A 142 14.57 19.31 -3.58
N VAL A 143 13.95 20.02 -2.65
CA VAL A 143 13.50 21.41 -2.84
C VAL A 143 13.98 22.28 -1.68
N ARG A 144 14.13 23.57 -1.93
CA ARG A 144 14.56 24.55 -0.93
C ARG A 144 13.41 25.47 -0.54
N ILE A 145 13.16 25.65 0.75
CA ILE A 145 12.10 26.53 1.24
C ILE A 145 12.47 27.98 0.93
N GLN A 146 11.56 28.73 0.30
CA GLN A 146 11.71 30.17 0.12
C GLN A 146 11.02 30.92 1.25
N TYR A 147 9.71 30.77 1.36
CA TYR A 147 8.91 31.44 2.36
C TYR A 147 7.65 30.63 2.71
N THR A 148 7.08 30.94 3.87
CA THR A 148 5.82 30.37 4.35
C THR A 148 4.74 31.43 4.30
N ASP A 149 3.66 31.18 3.57
CA ASP A 149 2.46 32.02 3.59
C ASP A 149 1.44 31.43 4.56
N LYS A 150 1.34 32.05 5.75
CA LYS A 150 0.39 31.67 6.80
C LYS A 150 -1.06 32.02 6.47
N GLN A 151 -1.31 32.96 5.55
CA GLN A 151 -2.68 33.32 5.19
C GLN A 151 -3.30 32.27 4.26
N LYS A 152 -2.50 31.74 3.34
CA LYS A 152 -2.91 30.69 2.40
C LYS A 152 -2.64 29.27 2.90
N ASN A 153 -1.96 29.10 4.03
CA ASN A 153 -1.51 27.81 4.56
C ASN A 153 -0.66 27.02 3.57
N ILE A 154 0.24 27.71 2.86
CA ILE A 154 1.15 27.12 1.87
C ILE A 154 2.60 27.49 2.18
N VAL A 155 3.50 26.57 1.87
CA VAL A 155 4.95 26.75 1.88
C VAL A 155 5.41 26.75 0.44
N VAL A 156 6.07 27.84 0.03
CA VAL A 156 6.61 27.94 -1.33
C VAL A 156 8.05 27.48 -1.31
N CYS A 157 8.32 26.47 -2.13
CA CYS A 157 9.63 25.83 -2.26
C CYS A 157 10.15 25.98 -3.68
N LEU A 158 11.46 26.14 -3.84
CA LEU A 158 12.13 26.15 -5.13
C LEU A 158 12.68 24.74 -5.44
N ASP A 159 12.35 24.22 -6.62
CA ASP A 159 12.89 22.95 -7.12
C ASP A 159 14.26 23.15 -7.83
N GLN A 160 14.91 22.06 -8.22
CA GLN A 160 16.17 22.07 -9.00
C GLN A 160 16.01 22.76 -10.38
N ASN A 161 14.79 22.75 -10.91
CA ASN A 161 14.44 23.41 -12.17
C ASN A 161 14.13 24.90 -11.98
N TYR A 162 14.32 25.47 -10.78
CA TYR A 162 13.91 26.83 -10.43
C TYR A 162 12.41 27.08 -10.58
N GLU A 163 11.61 26.02 -10.52
CA GLU A 163 10.15 26.10 -10.50
C GLU A 163 9.66 26.23 -9.06
N ASP A 164 8.65 27.08 -8.87
CA ASP A 164 7.98 27.25 -7.59
C ASP A 164 6.99 26.10 -7.35
N VAL A 165 7.16 25.43 -6.22
CA VAL A 165 6.34 24.30 -5.77
C VAL A 165 5.62 24.72 -4.50
N GLU A 166 4.30 24.81 -4.58
CA GLU A 166 3.45 25.10 -3.44
C GLU A 166 3.14 23.82 -2.66
N ILE A 167 3.46 23.80 -1.37
CA ILE A 167 3.23 22.68 -0.48
C ILE A 167 2.26 23.10 0.62
N PRO A 168 1.12 22.42 0.78
CA PRO A 168 0.22 22.71 1.87
C PRO A 168 0.86 22.49 3.26
N MET A 169 0.63 23.42 4.19
CA MET A 169 1.20 23.35 5.55
C MET A 169 0.78 22.10 6.33
N HIS A 170 -0.45 21.60 6.11
CA HIS A 170 -0.99 20.43 6.82
C HIS A 170 -0.14 19.15 6.68
N ILE A 171 0.73 19.07 5.68
CA ILE A 171 1.65 17.92 5.47
C ILE A 171 2.83 17.97 6.45
N PHE A 172 3.21 19.16 6.93
CA PHE A 172 4.33 19.36 7.86
C PHE A 172 3.95 19.14 9.33
N GLY A 173 2.67 19.29 9.68
CA GLY A 173 2.12 19.02 11.00
C GLY A 173 2.83 19.82 12.10
N ILE A 174 3.39 19.14 13.09
CA ILE A 174 4.06 19.77 14.26
C ILE A 174 5.30 20.58 13.85
N SER A 175 5.83 20.33 12.65
CA SER A 175 7.08 20.91 12.18
C SER A 175 6.93 22.31 11.58
N GLU A 176 5.70 22.82 11.47
CA GLU A 176 5.37 24.12 10.88
C GLU A 176 6.11 25.29 11.55
N GLU A 177 6.26 25.26 12.87
CA GLU A 177 6.87 26.36 13.64
C GLU A 177 8.38 26.50 13.42
N HIS A 178 9.02 25.45 12.90
CA HIS A 178 10.47 25.38 12.78
C HIS A 178 10.93 25.42 11.32
N LEU A 179 10.03 25.74 10.38
CA LEU A 179 10.41 25.90 8.98
C LEU A 179 11.12 27.24 8.78
N GLU A 180 12.42 27.18 8.52
CA GLU A 180 13.22 28.36 8.22
C GLU A 180 13.40 28.53 6.70
N PRO A 181 13.36 29.78 6.19
CA PRO A 181 13.75 30.10 4.81
C PRO A 181 15.17 29.61 4.50
N GLY A 182 15.35 29.03 3.31
CA GLY A 182 16.64 28.56 2.83
C GLY A 182 16.96 27.11 3.21
N MET A 183 16.11 26.42 3.97
CA MET A 183 16.27 25.00 4.29
C MET A 183 15.99 24.08 3.10
N GLU A 184 16.74 22.98 3.01
CA GLU A 184 16.50 21.92 2.02
C GLU A 184 15.65 20.80 2.62
N ILE A 185 14.59 20.42 1.89
CA ILE A 185 13.67 19.34 2.24
C ILE A 185 13.53 18.36 1.06
N SER A 186 13.22 17.10 1.35
CA SER A 186 12.89 16.13 0.30
C SER A 186 11.38 15.92 0.23
N VAL A 187 10.79 16.16 -0.94
CA VAL A 187 9.36 16.01 -1.20
C VAL A 187 9.13 14.76 -2.04
N PHE A 188 8.12 13.98 -1.67
CA PHE A 188 7.67 12.81 -2.40
C PHE A 188 6.44 13.18 -3.23
N LYS A 189 6.62 13.24 -4.55
CA LYS A 189 5.59 13.58 -5.53
C LYS A 189 5.07 12.31 -6.22
N HIS A 190 3.77 12.25 -6.47
CA HIS A 190 3.14 11.22 -7.28
C HIS A 190 2.00 11.83 -8.09
N GLU A 191 2.09 11.75 -9.42
CA GLU A 191 1.09 12.32 -10.34
C GLU A 191 0.75 13.77 -9.99
N ASP A 192 1.80 14.57 -9.76
CA ASP A 192 1.76 15.98 -9.38
C ASP A 192 1.18 16.29 -8.00
N LYS A 193 0.76 15.27 -7.25
CA LYS A 193 0.34 15.40 -5.86
C LYS A 193 1.51 15.17 -4.91
N ILE A 194 1.62 16.04 -3.93
CA ILE A 194 2.56 15.87 -2.83
C ILE A 194 1.95 14.91 -1.82
N ILE A 195 2.63 13.79 -1.62
CA ILE A 195 2.18 12.74 -0.69
C ILE A 195 2.83 12.93 0.69
N LYS A 196 4.14 13.20 0.70
CA LYS A 196 4.94 13.21 1.93
C LYS A 196 6.10 14.19 1.81
N VAL A 197 6.47 14.79 2.93
CA VAL A 197 7.68 15.59 3.06
C VAL A 197 8.60 14.92 4.06
N ASN A 198 9.89 14.92 3.76
CA ASN A 198 10.94 14.50 4.67
C ASN A 198 11.80 15.70 5.02
N LEU A 199 11.91 15.93 6.32
CA LEU A 199 12.64 17.05 6.90
C LEU A 199 14.12 16.70 7.05
N PRO A 200 15.02 17.70 7.00
CA PRO A 200 16.42 17.50 7.26
C PRO A 200 16.64 17.03 8.71
N SER A 201 17.71 16.27 8.92
CA SER A 201 18.06 15.71 10.24
C SER A 201 18.30 16.78 11.30
N SER A 202 18.74 17.98 10.90
CA SER A 202 18.91 19.14 11.77
C SER A 202 17.60 19.52 12.48
N LEU A 203 16.49 19.56 11.73
CA LEU A 203 15.17 19.87 12.28
C LEU A 203 14.64 18.75 13.17
N LEU A 204 14.80 17.50 12.72
CA LEU A 204 14.37 16.33 13.47
C LEU A 204 15.10 16.22 14.82
N ALA A 205 16.36 16.64 14.89
CA ALA A 205 17.13 16.67 16.12
C ALA A 205 16.60 17.72 17.11
N THR A 206 16.17 18.89 16.63
CA THR A 206 15.55 19.93 17.46
C THR A 206 14.19 19.48 18.01
N LEU A 207 13.37 18.84 17.16
CA LEU A 207 12.06 18.32 17.56
C LEU A 207 12.14 17.20 18.61
N ARG A 208 13.16 16.35 18.56
CA ARG A 208 13.36 15.24 19.53
C ARG A 208 13.88 15.67 20.90
N LYS A 209 14.41 16.90 21.01
CA LYS A 209 14.97 17.42 22.27
C LYS A 209 13.93 18.12 23.15
N LYS A 210 12.75 18.43 22.61
CA LYS A 210 11.57 18.83 23.37
C LYS A 210 10.83 17.58 23.84
#